data_AF-A0A6N7H436-F1
#
_entry.id   AF-A0A6N7H436-F1
#
_cell.length_a   1.000
_cell.length_b   1.000
_cell.length_c   1.000
_cell.angle_alpha   90.00
_cell.angle_beta   90.00
_cell.angle_gamma   90.00
#
_symmetry.space_group_name_H-M   'P 1'
#
loop_
_entity.id
_entity.type
_entity.pdbx_description
1 polymer ?
#
loop_
_entity_poly.entity_id
_entity_poly.type
_entity_poly.pdbx_seq_one_letter_code
_entity_poly.pdbx_strand_id
1 'polypeptide(L)'
;MQRGEIAMNSSPTHVARSAVATALRTLVLTTAAGILAGCYTAQDVTMEMVPNDLRQRHPIVLKEAPRTVELFIGNRRGNLTGAQRAEVLAFAQQWRREGTGGVLIDVPTGTPNARSAHAALQEVRSILAAAGV
;
A
#
# COMPACT_ATOMS: atom_id res chain seq x y z
N MET A 1 -37.84 -55.54 -94.67
CA MET A 1 -38.82 -55.00 -93.69
C MET A 1 -38.93 -56.06 -92.60
N GLN A 2 -38.62 -55.91 -91.32
CA GLN A 2 -38.61 -54.78 -90.38
C GLN A 2 -37.76 -55.28 -89.18
N ARG A 3 -36.65 -54.62 -88.85
CA ARG A 3 -36.51 -53.75 -87.66
C ARG A 3 -37.05 -54.39 -86.37
N GLY A 4 -36.15 -54.92 -85.54
CA GLY A 4 -36.40 -55.44 -84.20
C GLY A 4 -35.21 -55.17 -83.31
N GLU A 5 -35.15 -53.95 -82.80
CA GLU A 5 -34.20 -53.39 -81.86
C GLU A 5 -34.67 -53.76 -80.44
N ILE A 6 -33.87 -54.48 -79.64
CA ILE A 6 -34.10 -54.57 -78.19
C ILE A 6 -32.77 -54.42 -77.44
N ALA A 7 -32.54 -53.16 -77.06
CA ALA A 7 -32.04 -52.65 -75.78
C ALA A 7 -31.06 -53.50 -74.96
N MET A 8 -29.79 -53.06 -75.02
CA MET A 8 -28.81 -53.19 -73.95
C MET A 8 -29.16 -52.20 -72.82
N ASN A 9 -29.56 -52.70 -71.64
CA ASN A 9 -29.64 -51.91 -70.41
C ASN A 9 -29.26 -52.78 -69.20
N SER A 10 -28.13 -52.46 -68.59
CA SER A 10 -27.96 -52.64 -67.14
C SER A 10 -26.96 -51.61 -66.59
N SER A 11 -27.49 -50.83 -65.63
CA SER A 11 -26.94 -49.63 -65.00
C SER A 11 -25.68 -49.87 -64.15
N PRO A 12 -24.75 -48.90 -64.05
CA PRO A 12 -23.66 -48.94 -63.08
C PRO A 12 -24.07 -48.25 -61.75
N THR A 13 -24.54 -49.01 -60.75
CA THR A 13 -24.96 -48.45 -59.44
C THR A 13 -23.92 -48.57 -58.32
N HIS A 14 -22.68 -48.98 -58.59
CA HIS A 14 -21.70 -49.27 -57.53
C HIS A 14 -20.75 -48.13 -57.14
N VAL A 15 -20.59 -47.08 -57.95
CA VAL A 15 -19.55 -46.05 -57.73
C VAL A 15 -19.97 -44.98 -56.69
N ALA A 16 -21.26 -44.68 -56.59
CA ALA A 16 -21.78 -43.55 -55.79
C ALA A 16 -21.72 -43.74 -54.26
N ARG A 17 -21.62 -44.98 -53.74
CA ARG A 17 -21.62 -45.24 -52.29
C ARG A 17 -20.28 -44.93 -51.60
N SER A 18 -19.15 -44.99 -52.32
CA SER A 18 -17.82 -44.81 -51.73
C SER A 18 -17.46 -43.34 -51.53
N ALA A 19 -17.88 -42.46 -52.44
CA ALA A 19 -17.59 -41.02 -52.38
C ALA A 19 -18.33 -40.33 -51.21
N VAL A 20 -19.54 -40.78 -50.88
CA VAL A 20 -20.34 -40.24 -49.78
C VAL A 20 -19.72 -40.57 -48.42
N ALA A 21 -19.14 -41.77 -48.26
CA ALA A 21 -18.50 -42.18 -47.01
C ALA A 21 -17.22 -41.38 -46.71
N THR A 22 -16.44 -41.03 -47.74
CA THR A 22 -15.22 -40.23 -47.58
C THR A 22 -15.54 -38.76 -47.30
N ALA A 23 -16.55 -38.19 -47.97
CA ALA A 23 -17.01 -36.82 -47.73
C ALA A 23 -17.57 -36.61 -46.31
N LEU A 24 -18.23 -37.63 -45.74
CA LEU A 24 -18.74 -37.57 -44.36
C LEU A 24 -17.60 -37.56 -43.33
N ARG A 25 -16.53 -38.32 -43.58
CA ARG A 25 -15.35 -38.38 -42.69
C ARG A 25 -14.59 -37.07 -42.64
N THR A 26 -14.42 -36.41 -43.79
CA THR A 26 -13.75 -35.10 -43.85
C THR A 26 -14.55 -34.02 -43.13
N LEU A 27 -15.88 -34.05 -43.24
CA LEU A 27 -16.75 -33.10 -42.54
C LEU A 27 -16.61 -33.22 -41.01
N VAL A 28 -16.62 -34.45 -40.49
CA VAL A 28 -16.46 -34.72 -39.04
C VAL A 28 -15.09 -34.26 -38.51
N LEU A 29 -14.02 -34.46 -39.28
CA LEU A 29 -12.68 -34.02 -38.88
C LEU A 29 -12.59 -32.49 -38.82
N THR A 30 -13.16 -31.79 -39.80
CA THR A 30 -13.14 -30.31 -39.82
C THR A 30 -13.97 -29.69 -38.70
N THR A 31 -15.13 -30.27 -38.36
CA THR A 31 -15.96 -29.76 -37.26
C THR A 31 -15.31 -30.01 -35.90
N ALA A 32 -14.69 -31.18 -35.70
CA ALA A 32 -13.96 -31.47 -34.47
C ALA A 32 -12.77 -30.52 -34.24
N ALA A 33 -12.01 -30.20 -35.29
CA ALA A 33 -10.91 -29.24 -35.21
C ALA A 33 -11.38 -27.82 -34.89
N GLY A 34 -12.53 -27.39 -35.43
CA GLY A 34 -13.12 -26.08 -35.14
C GLY A 34 -13.55 -25.92 -33.68
N ILE A 35 -14.08 -26.98 -33.05
CA ILE A 35 -14.47 -26.96 -31.63
C ILE A 35 -13.23 -26.84 -30.72
N LEU A 36 -12.12 -27.50 -31.05
CA LEU A 36 -10.88 -27.40 -30.26
C LEU A 36 -10.20 -26.03 -30.37
N ALA A 37 -10.30 -25.36 -31.53
CA ALA A 37 -9.72 -24.03 -31.73
C ALA A 37 -10.36 -22.94 -30.85
N GLY A 38 -11.56 -23.16 -30.32
CA GLY A 38 -12.25 -22.23 -29.42
C GLY A 38 -11.73 -22.21 -27.97
N CYS A 39 -10.94 -23.20 -27.54
CA CYS A 39 -10.45 -23.29 -26.15
C CYS A 39 -9.24 -22.41 -25.84
N TYR A 40 -8.61 -21.78 -26.84
CA TYR A 40 -7.50 -20.84 -26.62
C TYR A 40 -7.94 -19.41 -26.93
N THR A 41 -8.80 -18.86 -26.06
CA THR A 41 -8.95 -17.41 -25.98
C THR A 41 -7.71 -16.89 -25.25
N ALA A 42 -6.83 -16.19 -25.96
CA ALA A 42 -5.85 -15.34 -25.30
C ALA A 42 -6.62 -14.23 -24.60
N GLN A 43 -7.12 -14.49 -23.40
CA GLN A 43 -7.50 -13.43 -22.49
C GLN A 43 -6.22 -12.67 -22.21
N ASP A 44 -6.08 -11.52 -22.85
CA ASP A 44 -5.14 -10.50 -22.42
C ASP A 44 -5.62 -10.10 -21.02
N VAL A 45 -5.05 -10.78 -20.01
CA VAL A 45 -5.30 -10.47 -18.62
C VAL A 45 -4.62 -9.12 -18.45
N THR A 46 -5.35 -8.04 -18.71
CA THR A 46 -5.02 -6.72 -18.20
C THR A 46 -5.10 -6.84 -16.68
N MET A 47 -4.05 -7.42 -16.09
CA MET A 47 -3.71 -7.15 -14.72
C MET A 47 -3.50 -5.66 -14.70
N GLU A 48 -4.55 -4.91 -14.34
CA GLU A 48 -4.37 -3.63 -13.70
C GLU A 48 -3.38 -3.91 -12.58
N MET A 49 -2.12 -3.60 -12.87
CA MET A 49 -1.02 -3.65 -11.93
C MET A 49 -1.37 -2.59 -10.89
N VAL A 50 -2.20 -2.99 -9.93
CA VAL A 50 -2.18 -2.42 -8.61
C VAL A 50 -0.69 -2.35 -8.25
N PRO A 51 -0.13 -1.16 -8.06
CA PRO A 51 1.27 -1.05 -7.67
C PRO A 51 1.44 -1.89 -6.39
N ASN A 52 2.29 -2.92 -6.46
CA ASN A 52 2.61 -3.79 -5.32
C ASN A 52 3.33 -3.03 -4.19
N ASP A 53 3.53 -1.73 -4.35
CA ASP A 53 4.17 -0.88 -3.37
C ASP A 53 3.17 -0.38 -2.34
N LEU A 54 3.23 -1.00 -1.16
CA LEU A 54 2.45 -0.65 0.03
C LEU A 54 2.59 0.84 0.42
N ARG A 55 3.68 1.51 0.01
CA ARG A 55 3.93 2.93 0.27
C ARG A 55 2.94 3.85 -0.43
N GLN A 56 2.34 3.43 -1.54
CA GLN A 56 1.38 4.23 -2.31
C GLN A 56 -0.06 4.10 -1.79
N ARG A 57 -0.34 3.09 -0.94
CA ARG A 57 -1.67 2.84 -0.37
C ARG A 57 -1.86 3.45 1.02
N HIS A 58 -0.80 3.50 1.82
CA HIS A 58 -0.82 4.12 3.15
C HIS A 58 0.46 4.90 3.38
N PRO A 59 0.44 6.24 3.27
CA PRO A 59 1.60 7.03 3.67
C PRO A 59 1.78 6.88 5.19
N ILE A 60 2.76 6.08 5.59
CA ILE A 60 3.25 6.02 6.98
C ILE A 60 4.07 7.29 7.19
N VAL A 61 3.38 8.37 7.57
CA VAL A 61 4.05 9.62 7.93
C VAL A 61 4.43 9.50 9.41
N LEU A 62 5.72 9.33 9.67
CA LEU A 62 6.30 9.56 10.99
C LEU A 62 6.10 11.05 11.30
N LYS A 63 5.19 11.36 12.23
CA LYS A 63 4.99 12.71 12.73
C LYS A 63 5.62 12.80 14.11
N GLU A 64 6.69 13.58 14.26
CA GLU A 64 7.10 14.06 15.58
C GLU A 64 5.96 14.89 16.18
N ALA A 65 5.42 14.46 17.31
CA ALA A 65 4.48 15.24 18.09
C ALA A 65 5.26 16.16 19.06
N PRO A 66 4.83 17.42 19.27
CA PRO A 66 5.46 18.27 20.27
C PRO A 66 5.32 17.63 21.65
N ARG A 67 6.43 17.60 22.40
CA ARG A 67 6.45 17.19 23.80
C ARG A 67 6.60 18.44 24.65
N THR A 68 5.70 18.59 25.62
CA THR A 68 5.64 19.74 26.53
C THR A 68 5.64 19.25 27.96
N VAL A 69 6.35 19.98 28.83
CA VAL A 69 6.34 19.80 30.28
C VAL A 69 5.96 21.12 30.93
N GLU A 70 5.00 21.06 31.85
CA GLU A 70 4.48 22.24 32.55
C GLU A 70 5.00 22.27 33.99
N LEU A 71 5.67 23.37 34.36
CA LEU A 71 6.25 23.54 35.69
C LEU A 71 5.49 24.60 36.47
N PHE A 72 4.80 24.19 37.53
CA PHE A 72 4.11 25.11 38.42
C PHE A 72 5.06 25.75 39.43
N ILE A 73 5.31 27.06 39.29
CA ILE A 73 6.20 27.83 40.17
C ILE A 73 5.40 28.66 41.16
N GLY A 74 5.60 28.43 42.46
CA GLY A 74 4.95 29.19 43.53
C GLY A 74 5.58 30.57 43.76
N ASN A 75 4.78 31.53 44.22
CA ASN A 75 5.24 32.92 44.39
C ASN A 75 6.43 33.08 45.35
N ARG A 76 6.47 32.29 46.43
CA ARG A 76 7.46 32.47 47.53
C ARG A 76 8.73 31.62 47.39
N ARG A 77 8.82 30.75 46.39
CA ARG A 77 9.97 29.86 46.18
C ARG A 77 10.43 29.97 44.73
N GLY A 78 11.68 30.38 44.52
CA GLY A 78 12.25 30.60 43.18
C GLY A 78 12.84 29.37 42.51
N ASN A 79 12.94 28.24 43.22
CA ASN A 79 13.64 27.06 42.73
C ASN A 79 12.68 25.90 42.50
N LEU A 80 13.05 25.00 41.59
CA LEU A 80 12.33 23.77 41.32
C LEU A 80 12.29 22.87 42.56
N THR A 81 11.22 22.09 42.69
CA THR A 81 11.17 20.97 43.64
C THR A 81 12.00 19.79 43.13
N GLY A 82 12.36 18.83 44.00
CA GLY A 82 13.07 17.62 43.58
C GLY A 82 12.33 16.85 42.47
N ALA A 83 11.00 16.77 42.58
CA ALA A 83 10.14 16.16 41.56
C ALA A 83 10.22 16.91 40.21
N GLN A 84 10.12 18.24 40.23
CA GLN A 84 10.22 19.05 39.00
C GLN A 84 11.60 18.96 38.36
N ARG A 85 12.68 18.90 39.15
CA ARG A 85 14.03 18.64 38.61
C ARG A 85 14.10 17.29 37.89
N ALA A 86 13.53 16.25 38.50
CA ALA A 86 13.48 14.92 37.91
C ALA A 86 12.67 14.91 36.60
N GLU A 87 11.57 15.67 36.55
CA GLU A 87 10.75 15.82 35.35
C GLU A 87 11.49 16.53 34.21
N VAL A 88 12.20 17.63 34.51
CA VAL A 88 13.05 18.34 33.53
C VAL A 88 14.19 17.44 33.04
N LEU A 89 14.82 16.67 33.92
CA LEU A 89 15.85 15.69 33.55
C LEU A 89 15.28 14.60 32.64
N ALA A 90 14.10 14.05 32.97
CA ALA A 90 13.44 13.04 32.16
C ALA A 90 13.08 13.58 30.77
N PHE A 91 12.59 14.83 30.70
CA PHE A 91 12.35 15.53 29.44
C PHE A 91 13.64 15.69 28.63
N ALA A 92 14.73 16.13 29.24
CA ALA A 92 16.02 16.31 28.56
C ALA A 92 16.55 14.99 27.98
N GLN A 93 16.44 13.90 28.74
CA GLN A 93 16.84 12.57 28.28
C GLN A 93 15.99 12.07 27.10
N GLN A 94 14.68 12.35 27.14
CA GLN A 94 13.78 12.00 26.05
C GLN A 94 14.07 12.83 24.80
N TRP A 95 14.24 14.15 24.96
CA TRP A 95 14.63 15.04 23.87
C TRP A 95 15.94 14.60 23.23
N ARG A 96 16.91 14.11 23.99
CA ARG A 96 18.16 13.60 23.40
C ARG A 96 18.00 12.35 22.52
N ARG A 97 16.95 11.56 22.75
CA ARG A 97 16.67 10.34 21.97
C ARG A 97 15.79 10.62 20.76
N GLU A 98 14.85 11.55 20.89
CA GLU A 98 13.75 11.73 19.94
C GLU A 98 13.66 13.15 19.36
N GLY A 99 14.38 14.12 19.94
CA GLY A 99 14.32 15.53 19.58
C GLY A 99 15.19 15.85 18.37
N THR A 100 14.60 16.54 17.39
CA THR A 100 15.26 16.89 16.12
C THR A 100 15.57 18.40 16.01
N GLY A 101 15.12 19.21 16.98
CA GLY A 101 15.25 20.67 16.96
C GLY A 101 15.25 21.29 18.35
N GLY A 102 15.41 22.61 18.44
CA GLY A 102 15.62 23.32 19.71
C GLY A 102 14.48 23.20 20.72
N VAL A 103 14.80 23.45 22.00
CA VAL A 103 13.82 23.50 23.10
C VAL A 103 13.30 24.93 23.26
N LEU A 104 11.98 25.09 23.19
CA LEU A 104 11.31 26.35 23.53
C LEU A 104 10.88 26.33 25.00
N ILE A 105 11.17 27.40 25.72
CA ILE A 105 10.74 27.59 27.11
C ILE A 105 9.93 28.88 27.17
N ASP A 106 8.65 28.76 27.48
CA ASP A 106 7.77 29.90 27.74
C ASP A 106 7.77 30.25 29.23
N VAL A 107 7.89 31.54 29.55
CA VAL A 107 7.98 32.03 30.93
C VAL A 107 6.99 33.18 31.11
N PRO A 108 6.03 33.05 32.04
CA PRO A 108 5.03 34.09 32.23
C PRO A 108 5.65 35.39 32.75
N THR A 109 5.25 36.51 32.16
CA THR A 109 5.66 37.86 32.55
C THR A 109 4.48 38.64 33.13
N GLY A 110 4.76 39.62 34.02
CA GLY A 110 3.73 40.48 34.60
C GLY A 110 2.86 39.81 35.68
N THR A 111 3.20 38.60 36.10
CA THR A 111 2.53 37.87 37.18
C THR A 111 3.24 38.09 38.52
N PRO A 112 2.55 37.90 39.67
CA PRO A 112 3.17 38.01 40.99
C PRO A 112 4.37 37.06 41.23
N ASN A 113 4.46 35.96 40.49
CA ASN A 113 5.56 34.99 40.55
C ASN A 113 6.65 35.19 39.49
N ALA A 114 6.62 36.26 38.69
CA ALA A 114 7.56 36.46 37.57
C ALA A 114 9.04 36.32 37.98
N ARG A 115 9.44 36.89 39.13
CA ARG A 115 10.82 36.75 39.66
C ARG A 115 11.18 35.29 39.92
N SER A 116 10.29 34.55 40.56
CA SER A 116 10.48 33.13 40.88
C SER A 116 10.51 32.28 39.61
N ALA A 117 9.67 32.60 38.62
CA ALA A 117 9.68 31.93 37.32
C ALA A 117 10.99 32.15 36.55
N HIS A 118 11.56 33.36 36.60
CA HIS A 118 12.88 33.63 36.01
C HIS A 118 14.03 32.89 36.72
N ALA A 119 13.97 32.73 38.05
CA ALA A 119 14.94 31.92 38.78
C ALA A 119 14.84 30.43 38.38
N ALA A 120 13.62 29.90 38.29
CA ALA A 120 13.37 28.54 37.81
C ALA A 120 13.86 28.35 36.36
N LEU A 121 13.71 29.35 35.48
CA LEU A 121 14.24 29.30 34.11
C LEU A 121 15.76 29.08 34.09
N GLN A 122 16.52 29.78 34.94
CA GLN A 122 17.97 29.61 35.02
C GLN A 122 18.34 28.20 35.48
N GLU A 123 17.60 27.66 36.45
CA GLU A 123 17.77 26.29 36.92
C GLU A 123 17.44 25.27 35.82
N VAL A 124 16.31 25.41 35.11
CA VAL A 124 15.95 24.57 33.97
C VAL A 124 17.04 24.59 32.90
N ARG A 125 17.55 25.78 32.52
CA ARG A 125 18.64 25.91 31.55
C ARG A 125 19.90 25.18 32.00
N SER A 126 20.26 25.28 33.28
CA SER A 126 21.42 24.58 33.82
C SER A 126 21.26 23.04 33.75
N ILE A 127 20.06 22.53 34.00
CA ILE A 127 19.74 21.10 33.93
C ILE A 127 19.79 20.61 32.47
N LEU A 128 19.20 21.36 31.55
CA LEU A 128 19.22 21.04 30.11
C LEU A 128 20.66 21.02 29.58
N ALA A 129 21.44 22.06 29.89
CA ALA A 129 22.84 22.15 29.48
C ALA A 129 23.68 20.99 30.07
N ALA A 130 23.47 20.65 31.34
CA ALA A 130 24.15 19.51 31.98
C ALA A 130 23.74 18.16 31.37
N ALA A 131 22.52 18.05 30.84
CA ALA A 131 22.04 16.85 30.15
C ALA A 131 22.57 16.73 28.70
N GLY A 132 23.12 17.83 28.14
CA GLY A 132 23.63 17.91 26.77
C GLY A 132 22.59 18.32 25.73
N VAL A 133 21.61 19.14 26.14
CA VAL A 133 20.59 19.77 25.29
C VAL A 133 20.97 21.21 24.97
#